data_AF-A0A2V7AD01-F1
#
_entry.id   AF-A0A2V7AD01-F1
#
_cell.length_a   1.000
_cell.length_b   1.000
_cell.length_c   1.000
_cell.angle_alpha   90.00
_cell.angle_beta   90.00
_cell.angle_gamma   90.00
#
_symmetry.space_group_name_H-M   'P 1'
#
loop_
_entity.id
_entity.type
_entity.pdbx_description
1 polymer ?
#
loop_
_entity_poly.entity_id
_entity_poly.type
_entity_poly.pdbx_seq_one_letter_code
_entity_poly.pdbx_strand_id
1 'polypeptide(L)'
;MRLPHERFDYSPIAGRRPWKLPRGARIAVWTIVNVEEWDIEKPMPRGVLSAPQGVTTVPDVPNWAWHDYGMRVGFWRMLDALVKRKIRATTA
;
A
#
# COMPACT_ATOMS: atom_id res chain seq x y z
N MET A 1 -0.76 26.97 8.56
CA MET A 1 -1.02 25.70 7.86
C MET A 1 -2.19 25.03 8.56
N ARG A 2 -3.25 24.60 7.85
CA ARG A 2 -4.39 23.94 8.51
C ARG A 2 -3.98 22.56 9.04
N LEU A 3 -4.38 22.26 10.28
CA LEU A 3 -4.24 20.94 10.87
C LEU A 3 -5.10 19.92 10.10
N PRO A 4 -4.71 18.63 10.05
CA PRO A 4 -5.46 17.62 9.29
C PRO A 4 -6.96 17.55 9.63
N HIS A 5 -7.34 17.80 10.89
CA HIS A 5 -8.74 17.79 11.33
C HIS A 5 -9.55 19.03 10.88
N GLU A 6 -8.89 20.08 10.40
CA GLU A 6 -9.53 21.31 9.89
C GLU A 6 -9.79 21.26 8.38
N ARG A 7 -9.48 20.11 7.74
CA ARG A 7 -9.66 19.90 6.30
C ARG A 7 -11.06 19.42 5.94
N PHE A 8 -11.81 18.87 6.89
CA PHE A 8 -13.13 18.28 6.67
C PHE A 8 -14.01 18.50 7.92
N ASP A 9 -15.31 18.69 7.71
CA ASP A 9 -16.25 18.80 8.82
C ASP A 9 -16.37 17.47 9.58
N TYR A 10 -16.53 17.56 10.90
CA TYR A 10 -16.77 16.39 11.73
C TYR A 10 -18.11 15.73 11.35
N SER A 11 -18.06 14.45 11.00
CA SER A 11 -19.24 13.64 10.68
C SER A 11 -19.31 12.41 11.60
N PRO A 12 -20.12 12.44 12.68
CA PRO A 12 -20.23 11.33 13.63
C PRO A 12 -20.93 10.13 12.98
N ILE A 13 -20.49 8.92 13.32
CA ILE A 13 -21.04 7.68 12.72
C ILE A 13 -22.56 7.54 12.92
N ALA A 14 -23.09 7.96 14.08
CA ALA A 14 -24.52 7.92 14.39
C ALA A 14 -25.35 8.90 13.56
N GLY A 15 -24.73 9.97 13.01
CA GLY A 15 -25.40 10.96 12.16
C GLY A 15 -25.29 10.66 10.66
N ARG A 16 -24.56 9.62 10.26
CA ARG A 16 -24.36 9.30 8.84
C ARG A 16 -25.60 8.62 8.27
N ARG A 17 -26.14 9.15 7.17
CA ARG A 17 -27.20 8.48 6.41
C ARG A 17 -26.69 7.12 5.90
N PRO A 18 -27.53 6.07 5.89
CA PRO A 18 -27.15 4.78 5.32
C PRO A 18 -26.74 4.91 3.85
N TRP A 19 -25.61 4.32 3.48
CA TRP A 19 -25.15 4.30 2.09
C TRP A 19 -25.82 3.16 1.33
N LYS A 20 -26.28 3.44 0.11
CA LYS A 20 -26.78 2.41 -0.81
C LYS A 20 -25.68 2.09 -1.81
N LEU A 21 -25.14 0.89 -1.74
CA LEU A 21 -24.15 0.42 -2.70
C LEU A 21 -24.83 -0.15 -3.96
N PRO A 22 -24.15 -0.16 -5.11
CA PRO A 22 -24.65 -0.80 -6.32
C PRO A 22 -25.07 -2.25 -6.04
N ARG A 23 -26.16 -2.67 -6.69
CA ARG A 23 -26.74 -4.03 -6.55
C ARG A 23 -27.13 -4.41 -5.11
N GLY A 24 -27.37 -3.44 -4.23
CA GLY A 24 -27.79 -3.71 -2.85
C GLY A 24 -26.70 -4.32 -1.96
N ALA A 25 -25.42 -4.17 -2.34
CA ALA A 25 -24.31 -4.69 -1.56
C ALA A 25 -24.25 -4.05 -0.16
N ARG A 26 -23.73 -4.80 0.82
CA ARG A 26 -23.58 -4.36 2.21
C ARG A 26 -22.17 -3.87 2.56
N ILE A 27 -21.18 -4.25 1.74
CA ILE A 27 -19.78 -3.92 1.94
C ILE A 27 -19.19 -3.52 0.58
N ALA A 28 -18.42 -2.43 0.57
CA ALA A 28 -17.55 -2.06 -0.53
C ALA A 28 -16.12 -2.50 -0.17
N VAL A 29 -15.47 -3.24 -1.08
CA VAL A 29 -14.06 -3.61 -0.96
C VAL A 29 -13.29 -2.83 -2.00
N TRP A 30 -12.30 -2.04 -1.56
CA TRP A 30 -11.41 -1.30 -2.43
C TRP A 30 -10.02 -1.92 -2.37
N THR A 31 -9.67 -2.67 -3.42
CA THR A 31 -8.36 -3.31 -3.53
C THR A 31 -7.35 -2.32 -4.11
N ILE A 32 -6.28 -2.06 -3.37
CA ILE A 32 -5.18 -1.19 -3.79
C ILE A 32 -3.90 -2.01 -3.86
N VAL A 33 -3.14 -1.85 -4.95
CA VAL A 33 -1.80 -2.44 -5.12
C VAL A 33 -0.83 -1.30 -5.28
N ASN A 34 -0.01 -1.06 -4.25
CA ASN A 34 1.03 -0.03 -4.33
C ASN A 34 2.17 -0.54 -5.22
N VAL A 35 2.63 0.32 -6.12
CA VAL A 35 3.82 0.07 -6.94
C VAL A 35 4.83 1.15 -6.62
N GLU A 36 5.83 0.80 -5.82
CA GLU A 36 6.84 1.74 -5.37
C GLU A 36 8.16 1.42 -6.04
N GLU A 37 8.85 2.45 -6.50
CA GLU A 37 10.22 2.38 -7.01
C GLU A 37 11.13 3.07 -5.99
N TRP A 38 12.17 2.38 -5.55
CA TRP A 38 13.14 2.89 -4.60
C TRP A 38 14.52 3.01 -5.25
N ASP A 39 15.34 3.88 -4.68
CA ASP A 39 16.72 4.11 -5.13
C ASP A 39 17.68 3.40 -4.16
N ILE A 40 18.48 2.44 -4.66
CA ILE A 40 19.41 1.64 -3.86
C ILE A 40 20.56 2.49 -3.28
N GLU A 41 20.86 3.65 -3.88
CA GLU A 41 21.88 4.58 -3.39
C GLU A 41 21.39 5.43 -2.21
N LYS A 42 20.11 5.29 -1.82
CA LYS A 42 19.52 5.97 -0.67
C LYS A 42 19.21 4.98 0.46
N PRO A 43 19.11 5.45 1.72
CA PRO A 43 18.60 4.63 2.81
C PRO A 43 17.24 4.03 2.43
N MET A 44 17.04 2.74 2.70
CA MET A 44 15.78 2.06 2.41
C MET A 44 14.63 2.71 3.17
N PRO A 45 13.51 3.07 2.49
CA PRO A 45 12.36 3.69 3.15
C PRO A 45 11.75 2.80 4.24
N ARG A 46 11.88 1.47 4.08
CA ARG A 46 11.38 0.43 4.99
C ARG A 46 12.35 -0.74 5.02
N GLY A 47 12.62 -1.25 6.21
CA GLY A 47 13.40 -2.46 6.44
C GLY A 47 12.55 -3.55 7.12
N VAL A 48 12.70 -4.78 6.66
CA VAL A 48 12.17 -5.98 7.32
C VAL A 48 13.25 -6.63 8.19
N LEU A 49 14.50 -6.56 7.73
CA LEU A 49 15.66 -7.08 8.43
C LEU A 49 16.37 -5.95 9.18
N SER A 50 16.54 -6.12 10.49
CA SER A 50 17.34 -5.22 11.30
C SER A 50 18.81 -5.32 10.92
N ALA A 51 19.49 -4.18 10.82
CA ALA A 51 20.92 -4.17 10.55
C ALA A 51 21.71 -4.78 11.72
N PRO A 52 22.81 -5.48 11.45
CA PRO A 52 23.75 -5.90 12.49
C PRO A 52 24.15 -4.70 13.35
N GLN A 53 24.07 -4.87 14.68
CA GLN A 53 24.39 -3.83 15.66
C GLN A 53 23.59 -2.50 15.49
N GLY A 54 22.48 -2.52 14.75
CA GLY A 54 21.64 -1.34 14.50
C GLY A 54 22.26 -0.32 13.54
N VAL A 55 23.36 -0.65 12.87
CA VAL A 55 24.06 0.25 11.95
C VAL A 55 23.56 0.01 10.52
N THR A 56 22.65 0.86 10.05
CA THR A 56 22.20 0.82 8.66
C THR A 56 23.33 1.21 7.72
N THR A 57 23.50 0.45 6.64
CA THR A 57 24.49 0.73 5.60
C THR A 57 23.78 1.09 4.30
N VAL A 58 24.48 1.82 3.42
CA VAL A 58 24.02 2.11 2.07
C VAL A 58 25.10 1.59 1.11
N PRO A 59 24.76 0.66 0.20
CA PRO A 59 23.44 0.09 -0.03
C PRO A 59 23.02 -0.96 1.02
N ASP A 60 21.75 -0.95 1.43
CA ASP A 60 21.15 -1.99 2.27
C ASP A 60 20.67 -3.16 1.40
N VAL A 61 21.61 -4.00 0.96
CA VAL A 61 21.35 -5.12 0.06
C VAL A 61 20.30 -6.11 0.61
N PRO A 62 20.34 -6.51 1.90
CA PRO A 62 19.33 -7.42 2.45
C PRO A 62 17.91 -6.86 2.35
N ASN A 63 17.69 -5.57 2.63
CA ASN A 63 16.36 -4.98 2.51
C ASN A 63 15.98 -4.68 1.05
N TRP A 64 16.96 -4.32 0.20
CA TRP A 64 16.75 -4.14 -1.24
C TRP A 64 16.24 -5.41 -1.93
N ALA A 65 16.73 -6.60 -1.55
CA ALA A 65 16.32 -7.85 -2.18
C ALA A 65 14.79 -8.09 -2.13
N TRP A 66 14.11 -7.63 -1.06
CA TRP A 66 12.65 -7.71 -0.96
C TRP A 66 11.94 -6.75 -1.92
N HIS A 67 12.49 -5.56 -2.08
CA HIS A 67 12.01 -4.58 -3.05
C HIS A 67 12.14 -5.09 -4.49
N ASP A 68 13.34 -5.59 -4.84
CA ASP A 68 13.63 -6.13 -6.16
C ASP A 68 12.73 -7.33 -6.47
N TYR A 69 12.49 -8.20 -5.49
CA TYR A 69 11.51 -9.28 -5.61
C TYR A 69 10.10 -8.74 -5.90
N GLY A 70 9.67 -7.70 -5.17
CA GLY A 70 8.38 -7.04 -5.38
C GLY A 70 8.17 -6.61 -6.83
N MET A 71 9.17 -5.97 -7.42
CA MET A 71 9.11 -5.47 -8.80
C MET A 71 9.26 -6.56 -9.86
N ARG A 72 10.17 -7.52 -9.65
CA ARG A 72 10.50 -8.54 -10.66
C ARG A 72 9.57 -9.74 -10.66
N VAL A 73 8.96 -10.06 -9.50
CA VAL A 73 8.15 -11.28 -9.32
C VAL A 73 6.82 -10.99 -8.64
N GLY A 74 6.84 -10.28 -7.51
CA GLY A 74 5.67 -10.07 -6.65
C GLY A 74 4.51 -9.40 -7.38
N PHE A 75 4.78 -8.31 -8.09
CA PHE A 75 3.80 -7.57 -8.87
C PHE A 75 3.10 -8.46 -9.90
N TRP A 76 3.86 -9.19 -10.71
CA TRP A 76 3.31 -10.06 -11.75
C TRP A 76 2.46 -11.19 -11.17
N ARG A 77 2.86 -11.76 -10.04
CA ARG A 77 2.05 -12.77 -9.34
C ARG A 77 0.73 -12.18 -8.84
N MET A 78 0.75 -10.97 -8.27
CA MET A 78 -0.47 -10.30 -7.81
C MET A 78 -1.39 -9.96 -8.98
N LEU A 79 -0.85 -9.42 -10.08
CA LEU A 79 -1.60 -9.09 -11.28
C LEU A 79 -2.31 -10.33 -11.85
N ASP A 80 -1.60 -11.44 -12.01
CA ASP A 80 -2.18 -12.70 -12.48
C ASP A 80 -3.30 -13.20 -11.55
N ALA A 81 -3.09 -13.14 -10.23
CA ALA A 81 -4.09 -13.56 -9.25
C ALA A 81 -5.37 -12.71 -9.29
N LEU A 82 -5.24 -11.40 -9.49
CA LEU A 82 -6.36 -10.45 -9.60
C LEU A 82 -7.13 -10.65 -10.91
N VAL A 83 -6.42 -10.79 -12.02
CA VAL A 83 -7.00 -11.03 -13.35
C VAL A 83 -7.80 -12.33 -13.35
N LYS A 84 -7.22 -13.44 -12.86
CA LYS A 84 -7.89 -14.74 -12.77
C LYS A 84 -9.20 -14.69 -11.95
N ARG A 85 -9.26 -13.82 -10.94
CA ARG A 85 -10.43 -13.64 -10.06
C ARG A 85 -11.37 -12.53 -10.54
N LYS A 86 -11.05 -11.85 -11.63
CA LYS A 86 -11.80 -10.69 -12.16
C LYS A 86 -11.98 -9.58 -11.11
N ILE A 87 -10.99 -9.41 -10.24
CA ILE A 87 -10.97 -8.35 -9.22
C ILE A 87 -10.24 -7.14 -9.82
N ARG A 88 -10.92 -5.99 -9.80
CA ARG A 88 -10.30 -4.72 -10.20
C ARG A 88 -9.54 -4.13 -9.02
N ALA A 89 -8.28 -3.77 -9.24
CA ALA A 89 -7.47 -3.06 -8.28
C ALA A 89 -7.16 -1.64 -8.79
N THR A 90 -6.95 -0.72 -7.85
CA THR A 90 -6.37 0.60 -8.12
C THR A 90 -4.88 0.54 -7.79
N THR A 91 -4.03 1.11 -8.65
CA THR A 91 -2.60 1.28 -8.35
C THR A 91 -2.40 2.60 -7.61
N ALA A 92 -1.50 2.59 -6.63
CA ALA A 92 -1.08 3.78 -5.89
C ALA A 92 0.43 3.93 -5.96
#